data_AF-A0A8J4GUC9-F1
#
_entry.id   AF-A0A8J4GUC9-F1
#
_cell.length_a   1.000
_cell.length_b   1.000
_cell.length_c   1.000
_cell.angle_alpha   90.00
_cell.angle_beta   90.00
_cell.angle_gamma   90.00
#
_symmetry.space_group_name_H-M   'P 1'
#
loop_
_entity.id
_entity.type
_entity.pdbx_description
1 polymer ?
#
loop_
_entity_poly.entity_id
_entity_poly.type
_entity_poly.pdbx_seq_one_letter_code
_entity_poly.pdbx_strand_id
1 'polypeptide(L)'
;MLRQLAVILPGTLRNSCSIAPVALNRGFKAVADVEIDFSDREVLKKYVGIRDHLSKKPGTRGGLIEALTSVLNAIKAAPETSDYRKAVEATCRYRMKVCQENESDAAIEEVLDAHLEELIKECKEEERLASYMIESKAWDVSSNTVPVVDYQDAASILEPKK
;
A
#
# COMPACT_ATOMS: atom_id res chain seq x y z
N MET A 1 -1.19 56.15 -29.43
CA MET A 1 -0.19 56.73 -30.36
C MET A 1 1.24 56.34 -29.96
N LEU A 2 1.54 55.03 -29.77
CA LEU A 2 2.87 54.53 -29.37
C LEU A 2 3.41 53.43 -30.30
N ARG A 3 2.76 53.16 -31.43
CA ARG A 3 3.18 52.13 -32.40
C ARG A 3 4.17 52.62 -33.47
N GLN A 4 4.42 53.92 -33.57
CA GLN A 4 5.25 54.50 -34.64
C GLN A 4 6.72 54.71 -34.28
N LEU A 5 7.14 54.46 -33.03
CA LEU A 5 8.52 54.71 -32.59
C LEU A 5 9.49 53.54 -32.83
N ALA A 6 9.02 52.39 -33.30
CA ALA A 6 9.85 51.20 -33.55
C ALA A 6 10.73 51.28 -34.82
N VAL A 7 10.65 52.38 -35.59
CA VAL A 7 11.36 52.55 -36.87
C VAL A 7 12.73 53.23 -36.68
N ILE A 8 13.04 53.76 -35.50
CA ILE A 8 14.25 54.57 -35.26
C ILE A 8 15.43 53.72 -34.71
N LEU A 9 15.22 52.43 -34.43
CA LEU A 9 16.28 51.56 -33.91
C LEU A 9 17.19 51.00 -35.02
N PRO A 10 18.53 51.06 -34.87
CA PRO A 10 19.48 50.48 -35.83
C PRO A 10 19.27 48.96 -36.00
N GLY A 11 19.44 48.47 -37.23
CA GLY A 11 19.10 47.10 -37.63
C GLY A 11 19.77 45.96 -36.85
N THR A 12 20.82 46.25 -36.08
CA THR A 12 21.51 45.28 -35.22
C THR A 12 20.74 44.89 -33.96
N LEU A 13 19.75 45.69 -33.53
CA LEU A 13 18.90 45.38 -32.37
C LEU A 13 17.55 44.75 -32.74
N ARG A 14 17.22 44.63 -34.04
CA ARG A 14 16.02 43.89 -34.49
C ARG A 14 16.21 42.38 -34.52
N ASN A 15 17.45 41.90 -34.55
CA ASN A 15 17.77 40.48 -34.78
C ASN A 15 18.06 39.66 -33.50
N SER A 16 17.92 40.23 -32.29
CA SER A 16 18.24 39.50 -31.04
C SER A 16 17.02 38.88 -30.33
N CYS A 17 15.82 38.97 -30.90
CA CYS A 17 14.64 38.30 -30.34
C CYS A 17 14.16 37.15 -31.23
N SER A 18 15.09 36.27 -31.63
CA SER A 18 14.76 34.91 -32.02
C SER A 18 15.06 33.97 -30.84
N ILE A 19 14.37 34.20 -29.72
CA ILE A 19 14.19 33.16 -28.72
C ILE A 19 13.22 32.18 -29.37
N ALA A 20 13.73 31.02 -29.77
CA ALA A 20 12.89 29.92 -30.25
C ALA A 20 11.75 29.68 -29.23
N PRO A 21 10.50 29.44 -29.66
CA PRO A 21 9.43 29.08 -28.76
C PRO A 21 9.59 27.61 -28.34
N VAL A 22 10.69 27.30 -27.65
CA VAL A 22 10.94 25.99 -27.01
C VAL A 22 10.97 26.20 -25.51
N ALA A 23 9.97 26.91 -25.00
CA ALA A 23 9.66 26.99 -23.58
C ALA A 23 8.27 27.61 -23.46
N LEU A 24 7.23 26.77 -23.28
CA LEU A 24 5.98 27.07 -22.55
C LEU A 24 4.88 26.01 -22.74
N ASN A 25 5.15 24.85 -23.34
CA ASN A 25 4.22 23.70 -23.27
C ASN A 25 4.40 22.82 -22.02
N ARG A 26 5.25 23.21 -21.06
CA ARG A 26 5.12 22.74 -19.68
C ARG A 26 4.15 23.67 -18.96
N GLY A 27 2.89 23.66 -19.40
CA GLY A 27 1.82 24.23 -18.62
C GLY A 27 1.79 23.51 -17.29
N PHE A 28 2.04 24.22 -16.21
CA PHE A 28 1.48 23.84 -14.92
C PHE A 28 -0.03 23.95 -15.09
N LYS A 29 -0.68 22.87 -15.54
CA LYS A 29 -2.12 22.72 -15.33
C LYS A 29 -2.32 22.90 -13.83
N ALA A 30 -3.16 23.85 -13.44
CA ALA A 30 -3.59 23.92 -12.06
C ALA A 30 -4.13 22.53 -11.68
N VAL A 31 -3.89 22.07 -10.46
CA VAL A 31 -4.35 20.74 -10.01
C VAL A 31 -5.86 20.57 -10.19
N ALA A 32 -6.61 21.67 -10.26
CA ALA A 32 -8.04 21.72 -10.54
C ALA A 32 -8.44 21.46 -12.02
N ASP A 33 -7.52 21.59 -12.99
CA ASP A 33 -7.79 21.45 -14.44
C ASP A 33 -7.41 20.05 -14.99
N VAL A 34 -7.02 19.14 -14.10
CA VAL A 34 -6.87 17.72 -14.41
C VAL A 34 -8.16 17.05 -14.00
N GLU A 35 -9.04 16.77 -14.97
CA GLU A 35 -10.14 15.84 -14.76
C GLU A 35 -9.53 14.49 -14.39
N ILE A 36 -9.55 14.16 -13.09
CA ILE A 36 -9.10 12.88 -12.58
C ILE A 36 -10.20 11.88 -12.93
N ASP A 37 -9.89 10.94 -13.82
CA ASP A 37 -10.76 9.80 -14.03
C ASP A 37 -10.62 8.85 -12.84
N PHE A 38 -11.62 8.86 -11.96
CA PHE A 38 -11.70 7.93 -10.81
C PHE A 38 -11.95 6.48 -11.24
N SER A 39 -12.28 6.25 -12.51
CA SER A 39 -12.40 4.89 -13.08
C SER A 39 -11.02 4.30 -13.39
N ASP A 40 -9.99 5.14 -13.58
CA ASP A 40 -8.63 4.68 -13.84
C ASP A 40 -7.93 4.31 -12.54
N ARG A 41 -7.84 3.00 -12.30
CA ARG A 41 -7.19 2.43 -11.13
C ARG A 41 -5.72 2.82 -11.00
N GLU A 42 -5.01 2.98 -12.11
CA GLU A 42 -3.61 3.37 -12.09
C GLU A 42 -3.40 4.79 -11.54
N VAL A 43 -4.32 5.69 -11.88
CA VAL A 43 -4.36 7.05 -11.37
C VAL A 43 -4.68 7.04 -9.88
N LEU A 44 -5.68 6.25 -9.45
CA LEU A 44 -6.00 6.08 -8.03
C LEU A 44 -4.81 5.57 -7.21
N LYS A 45 -4.13 4.51 -7.67
CA LYS A 45 -2.94 3.94 -6.98
C LYS A 45 -1.80 4.94 -6.86
N LYS A 46 -1.67 5.88 -7.81
CA LYS A 46 -0.71 6.98 -7.70
C LYS A 46 -1.12 7.96 -6.59
N TYR A 47 -2.39 8.37 -6.53
CA TYR A 47 -2.88 9.32 -5.52
C TYR A 47 -2.88 8.77 -4.10
N VAL A 48 -3.18 7.48 -3.93
CA VAL A 48 -3.09 6.79 -2.63
C VAL A 48 -1.62 6.60 -2.20
N GLY A 49 -0.66 6.81 -3.11
CA GLY A 49 0.78 6.76 -2.82
C GLY A 49 1.39 5.37 -2.94
N ILE A 50 0.64 4.38 -3.43
CA ILE A 50 1.09 2.98 -3.54
C ILE A 50 2.20 2.85 -4.57
N ARG A 51 2.02 3.47 -5.74
CA ARG A 51 3.00 3.45 -6.82
C ARG A 51 4.34 4.07 -6.41
N ASP A 52 4.28 5.17 -5.66
CA ASP A 52 5.47 6.00 -5.38
C ASP A 52 6.18 5.58 -4.09
N HIS A 53 5.44 5.10 -3.08
CA HIS A 53 5.97 4.84 -1.74
C HIS A 53 6.02 3.36 -1.34
N LEU A 54 5.19 2.50 -1.94
CA LEU A 54 5.10 1.10 -1.52
C LEU A 54 5.96 0.18 -2.40
N SER A 55 5.70 0.15 -3.70
CA SER A 55 6.47 -0.66 -4.63
C SER A 55 6.47 -0.08 -6.05
N LYS A 56 7.66 0.02 -6.64
CA LYS A 56 7.83 0.44 -8.04
C LYS A 56 7.31 -0.58 -9.06
N LYS A 57 7.16 -1.85 -8.65
CA LYS A 57 6.59 -2.91 -9.49
C LYS A 57 5.09 -3.01 -9.21
N PRO A 58 4.25 -3.14 -10.26
CA PRO A 58 2.82 -3.36 -10.06
C PRO A 58 2.59 -4.69 -9.35
N GLY A 59 1.62 -4.71 -8.44
CA GLY A 59 1.12 -5.91 -7.81
C GLY A 59 0.31 -6.69 -8.83
N THR A 60 0.57 -8.00 -8.93
CA THR A 60 -0.16 -8.89 -9.84
C THR A 60 -0.67 -10.08 -9.03
N ARG A 61 -1.79 -10.66 -9.46
CA ARG A 61 -2.31 -11.91 -8.89
C ARG A 61 -1.23 -12.99 -8.76
N GLY A 62 -0.43 -13.19 -9.81
CA GLY A 62 0.67 -14.15 -9.80
C GLY A 62 1.70 -13.86 -8.69
N GLY A 63 2.10 -12.60 -8.55
CA GLY A 63 3.02 -12.18 -7.49
C GLY A 63 2.46 -12.39 -6.08
N LEU A 64 1.15 -12.20 -5.89
CA LEU A 64 0.50 -12.49 -4.60
C LEU A 64 0.45 -14.00 -4.31
N ILE A 65 0.12 -14.83 -5.30
CA ILE A 65 0.11 -16.29 -5.16
C ILE A 65 1.51 -16.82 -4.79
N GLU A 66 2.56 -16.32 -5.46
CA GLU A 66 3.94 -16.66 -5.16
C GLU A 66 4.31 -16.27 -3.71
N ALA A 67 3.98 -15.04 -3.31
CA ALA A 67 4.26 -14.55 -1.95
C ALA A 67 3.52 -15.37 -0.88
N LEU A 68 2.24 -15.67 -1.07
CA LEU A 68 1.46 -16.52 -0.16
C LEU A 68 2.04 -17.94 -0.06
N THR A 69 2.50 -18.49 -1.17
CA THR A 69 3.14 -19.81 -1.20
C THR A 69 4.46 -19.80 -0.43
N SER A 70 5.23 -18.71 -0.51
CA SER A 70 6.46 -18.52 0.27
C SER A 70 6.17 -18.56 1.77
N VAL A 71 5.18 -17.77 2.23
CA VAL A 71 4.78 -17.74 3.65
C VAL A 71 4.31 -19.11 4.13
N LEU A 72 3.47 -19.80 3.35
CA LEU A 72 3.02 -21.16 3.67
C LEU A 72 4.17 -22.17 3.74
N ASN A 73 5.26 -21.95 3.03
CA ASN A 73 6.45 -22.80 3.14
C ASN A 73 7.29 -22.46 4.36
N ALA A 74 7.47 -21.17 4.67
CA ALA A 74 8.22 -20.72 5.85
C ALA A 74 7.56 -21.19 7.15
N ILE A 75 6.22 -21.09 7.25
CA ILE A 75 5.49 -21.43 8.48
C ILE A 75 5.48 -22.93 8.80
N LYS A 76 5.79 -23.82 7.85
CA LYS A 76 5.85 -25.28 8.07
C LYS A 76 6.85 -25.69 9.15
N ALA A 77 7.87 -24.86 9.41
CA ALA A 77 8.84 -25.08 10.47
C ALA A 77 8.25 -24.89 11.89
N ALA A 78 7.13 -24.16 12.02
CA ALA A 78 6.41 -24.05 13.29
C ALA A 78 5.53 -25.30 13.53
N PRO A 79 5.25 -25.69 14.79
CA PRO A 79 4.38 -26.83 15.10
C PRO A 79 2.92 -26.61 14.64
N GLU A 80 2.25 -27.67 14.18
CA GLU A 80 0.83 -27.63 13.78
C GLU A 80 -0.12 -27.31 14.94
N THR A 81 0.31 -27.60 16.17
CA THR A 81 -0.46 -27.28 17.38
C THR A 81 -0.42 -25.79 17.71
N SER A 82 0.55 -25.04 17.20
CA SER A 82 0.69 -23.61 17.49
C SER A 82 -0.46 -22.82 16.87
N ASP A 83 -1.08 -21.96 17.67
CA ASP A 83 -2.19 -21.13 17.19
C ASP A 83 -1.72 -20.08 16.18
N TYR A 84 -0.46 -19.63 16.30
CA TYR A 84 0.19 -18.78 15.30
C TYR A 84 0.19 -19.44 13.91
N ARG A 85 0.67 -20.69 13.79
CA ARG A 85 0.68 -21.41 12.51
C ARG A 85 -0.73 -21.57 11.95
N LYS A 86 -1.71 -21.93 12.78
CA LYS A 86 -3.10 -22.10 12.35
C LYS A 86 -3.68 -20.79 11.78
N ALA A 87 -3.44 -19.67 12.46
CA ALA A 87 -3.93 -18.35 12.03
C ALA A 87 -3.31 -17.91 10.70
N VAL A 88 -1.99 -18.05 10.56
CA VAL A 88 -1.27 -17.73 9.32
C VAL A 88 -1.75 -18.60 8.17
N GLU A 89 -1.84 -19.93 8.38
CA GLU A 89 -2.32 -20.84 7.35
C GLU A 89 -3.77 -20.54 6.93
N ALA A 90 -4.67 -20.26 7.89
CA ALA A 90 -6.05 -19.90 7.59
C ALA A 90 -6.13 -18.62 6.74
N THR A 91 -5.36 -17.60 7.11
CA THR A 91 -5.31 -16.32 6.40
C THR A 91 -4.76 -16.50 4.98
N CYS A 92 -3.64 -17.22 4.84
CA CYS A 92 -3.04 -17.47 3.53
C CYS A 92 -3.94 -18.32 2.62
N ARG A 93 -4.61 -19.34 3.17
CA ARG A 93 -5.55 -20.18 2.41
C ARG A 93 -6.77 -19.39 1.94
N TYR A 94 -7.32 -18.51 2.79
CA TYR A 94 -8.41 -17.61 2.40
C TYR A 94 -7.99 -16.71 1.24
N ARG A 95 -6.87 -15.99 1.38
CA ARG A 95 -6.35 -15.11 0.31
C ARG A 95 -6.05 -15.87 -0.97
N MET A 96 -5.47 -17.08 -0.86
CA MET A 96 -5.19 -17.96 -2.00
C MET A 96 -6.47 -18.37 -2.73
N LYS A 97 -7.52 -18.73 -1.99
CA LYS A 97 -8.83 -19.08 -2.56
C LYS A 97 -9.41 -17.89 -3.34
N VAL A 98 -9.37 -16.67 -2.78
CA VAL A 98 -9.84 -15.47 -3.47
C VAL A 98 -9.07 -15.23 -4.78
N CYS A 99 -7.75 -15.42 -4.77
CA CYS A 99 -6.92 -15.32 -5.99
C CYS A 99 -7.25 -16.38 -7.04
N GLN A 100 -7.75 -17.56 -6.64
CA GLN A 100 -8.14 -18.63 -7.56
C GLN A 100 -9.52 -18.40 -8.16
N GLU A 101 -10.46 -17.88 -7.37
CA GLU A 101 -11.85 -17.63 -7.79
C GLU A 101 -11.99 -16.39 -8.68
N ASN A 102 -11.05 -15.44 -8.60
CA ASN A 102 -11.09 -14.18 -9.34
C ASN A 102 -9.94 -14.08 -10.35
N GLU A 103 -10.26 -13.79 -11.61
CA GLU A 103 -9.25 -13.65 -12.67
C GLU A 103 -8.63 -12.25 -12.75
N SER A 104 -9.41 -11.22 -12.43
CA SER A 104 -8.98 -9.82 -12.49
C SER A 104 -8.34 -9.38 -11.17
N ASP A 105 -7.19 -8.71 -11.26
CA ASP A 105 -6.57 -8.00 -10.13
C ASP A 105 -7.58 -7.03 -9.49
N ALA A 106 -8.50 -6.47 -10.27
CA ALA A 106 -9.52 -5.56 -9.78
C ALA A 106 -10.46 -6.19 -8.76
N ALA A 107 -11.01 -7.33 -9.15
CA ALA A 107 -11.94 -8.10 -8.33
C ALA A 107 -11.28 -8.66 -7.07
N ILE A 108 -10.00 -9.05 -7.14
CA ILE A 108 -9.28 -9.54 -5.95
C ILE A 108 -9.13 -8.42 -4.91
N GLU A 109 -8.71 -7.22 -5.34
CA GLU A 109 -8.56 -6.09 -4.40
C GLU A 109 -9.90 -5.65 -3.80
N GLU A 110 -11.00 -5.78 -4.54
CA GLU A 110 -12.35 -5.48 -4.05
C GLU A 110 -12.81 -6.49 -2.99
N VAL A 111 -12.58 -7.79 -3.20
CA VAL A 111 -12.96 -8.84 -2.24
C VAL A 111 -12.09 -8.81 -0.98
N LEU A 112 -10.80 -8.51 -1.13
CA LEU A 112 -9.86 -8.44 -0.01
C LEU A 112 -9.80 -7.07 0.66
N ASP A 113 -10.48 -6.07 0.09
CA ASP A 113 -10.48 -4.66 0.53
C ASP A 113 -9.06 -4.11 0.76
N ALA A 114 -8.14 -4.46 -0.12
CA ALA A 114 -6.72 -4.12 -0.01
C ALA A 114 -6.03 -4.16 -1.37
N HIS A 115 -4.98 -3.35 -1.56
CA HIS A 115 -4.24 -3.37 -2.81
C HIS A 115 -3.25 -4.54 -2.89
N LEU A 116 -3.04 -5.11 -4.08
CA LEU A 116 -2.17 -6.28 -4.25
C LEU A 116 -0.73 -6.01 -3.80
N GLU A 117 -0.22 -4.80 -4.04
CA GLU A 117 1.11 -4.38 -3.62
C GLU A 117 1.27 -4.43 -2.09
N GLU A 118 0.23 -4.05 -1.34
CA GLU A 118 0.19 -4.08 0.12
C GLU A 118 0.21 -5.52 0.61
N LEU A 119 -0.69 -6.35 0.07
CA LEU A 119 -0.78 -7.77 0.42
C LEU A 119 0.54 -8.51 0.14
N ILE A 120 1.21 -8.21 -0.98
CA ILE A 120 2.52 -8.80 -1.29
C ILE A 120 3.57 -8.35 -0.28
N LYS A 121 3.55 -7.08 0.13
CA LYS A 121 4.47 -6.58 1.16
C LYS A 121 4.19 -7.21 2.52
N GLU A 122 2.93 -7.30 2.93
CA GLU A 122 2.51 -8.01 4.14
C GLU A 122 3.03 -9.45 4.15
N CYS A 123 2.88 -10.19 3.05
CA CYS A 123 3.41 -11.56 2.96
C CYS A 123 4.93 -11.61 3.18
N LYS A 124 5.69 -10.65 2.65
CA LYS A 124 7.14 -10.59 2.86
C LYS A 124 7.51 -10.25 4.31
N GLU A 125 6.77 -9.36 4.95
CA GLU A 125 6.98 -9.07 6.37
C GLU A 125 6.56 -10.26 7.25
N GLU A 126 5.50 -10.98 6.88
CA GLU A 126 5.07 -12.20 7.57
C GLU A 126 6.12 -13.31 7.44
N GLU A 127 6.76 -13.47 6.28
CA GLU A 127 7.87 -14.43 6.11
C GLU A 127 9.06 -14.10 7.03
N ARG A 128 9.39 -12.81 7.18
CA ARG A 128 10.40 -12.35 8.13
C ARG A 128 9.96 -12.61 9.57
N LEU A 129 8.73 -12.26 9.90
CA LEU A 129 8.16 -12.47 11.23
C LEU A 129 8.16 -13.96 11.60
N ALA A 130 7.77 -14.84 10.67
CA ALA A 130 7.77 -16.27 10.87
C ALA A 130 9.17 -16.77 11.28
N SER A 131 10.22 -16.27 10.65
CA SER A 131 11.60 -16.61 11.00
C SER A 131 11.93 -16.24 12.46
N TYR A 132 11.54 -15.03 12.90
CA TYR A 132 11.71 -14.59 14.29
C TYR A 132 10.84 -15.38 15.28
N MET A 133 9.61 -15.72 14.89
CA MET A 133 8.68 -16.50 15.72
C MET A 133 9.16 -17.94 15.92
N ILE A 134 9.79 -18.52 14.91
CA ILE A 134 10.39 -19.86 14.98
C ILE A 134 11.60 -19.88 15.90
N GLU A 135 12.46 -18.85 15.83
CA GLU A 135 13.61 -18.72 16.73
C GLU A 135 13.18 -18.54 18.19
N SER A 136 12.20 -17.65 18.42
CA SER A 136 11.71 -17.31 19.77
C SER A 136 10.77 -18.36 20.37
N LYS A 137 10.18 -19.25 19.57
CA LYS A 137 9.20 -20.27 19.99
C LYS A 137 8.07 -19.68 20.82
N ALA A 138 7.47 -18.59 20.35
CA ALA A 138 6.45 -17.82 21.09
C ALA A 138 5.19 -18.63 21.50
N TRP A 139 4.99 -19.83 20.93
CA TRP A 139 3.92 -20.75 21.29
C TRP A 139 4.22 -21.62 22.53
N ASP A 140 5.43 -21.57 23.07
CA ASP A 140 5.79 -22.30 24.28
C ASP A 140 5.32 -21.52 25.52
N VAL A 141 4.18 -21.93 26.07
CA VAL A 141 3.56 -21.27 27.23
C VAL A 141 4.15 -21.88 28.52
N SER A 142 4.84 -21.05 29.31
CA SER A 142 5.33 -21.47 30.63
C SER A 142 4.17 -21.85 31.56
N SER A 143 4.41 -22.72 32.55
CA SER A 143 3.39 -23.16 33.52
C SER A 143 2.81 -22.04 34.41
N ASN A 144 3.31 -20.82 34.30
CA ASN A 144 2.90 -19.70 35.13
C ASN A 144 1.51 -19.23 34.72
N THR A 145 0.61 -19.14 35.70
CA THR A 145 -0.74 -18.58 35.49
C THR A 145 -0.66 -17.06 35.49
N VAL A 146 -1.11 -16.43 34.40
CA VAL A 146 -1.25 -14.97 34.30
C VAL A 146 -2.69 -14.61 34.69
N PRO A 147 -2.91 -13.76 35.72
CA PRO A 147 -4.27 -13.34 36.07
C PRO A 147 -4.82 -12.44 34.98
N VAL A 148 -5.99 -12.80 34.43
CA VAL A 148 -6.76 -11.92 33.54
C VAL A 148 -7.47 -10.90 34.42
N VAL A 149 -7.04 -9.64 34.34
CA VAL A 149 -7.68 -8.53 35.04
C VAL A 149 -8.48 -7.73 34.04
N ASP A 150 -9.79 -7.86 34.12
CA ASP A 150 -10.69 -7.02 33.34
C ASP A 150 -10.62 -5.58 33.85
N TYR A 151 -10.57 -4.61 32.93
CA TYR A 151 -10.67 -3.21 33.30
C TYR A 151 -12.05 -2.95 33.90
N GLN A 152 -12.07 -2.63 35.20
CA GLN A 152 -13.26 -2.17 35.89
C GLN A 152 -13.18 -0.66 36.02
N ASP A 153 -14.22 0.03 35.58
CA ASP A 153 -14.33 1.48 35.79
C ASP A 153 -14.37 1.79 37.29
N ALA A 154 -13.60 2.79 37.72
CA ALA A 154 -13.51 3.19 39.12
C ALA A 154 -14.88 3.58 39.69
N ALA A 155 -15.79 4.12 38.88
CA ALA A 155 -17.15 4.45 39.32
C ALA A 155 -17.94 3.23 39.82
N SER A 156 -17.73 2.06 39.20
CA SER A 156 -18.41 0.81 39.59
C SER A 156 -17.95 0.25 40.95
N ILE A 157 -16.78 0.68 41.41
CA ILE A 157 -16.17 0.26 42.68
C ILE A 157 -16.43 1.30 43.78
N LEU A 158 -16.39 2.59 43.42
CA LEU A 158 -16.42 3.70 44.39
C LEU A 158 -17.84 4.14 44.77
N GLU A 159 -18.84 3.94 43.90
CA GLU A 159 -20.22 4.29 44.26
C GLU A 159 -20.91 3.13 45.00
N PRO A 160 -21.28 3.29 46.29
CA PRO A 160 -22.08 2.28 46.96
C PRO A 160 -23.42 2.17 46.24
N LYS A 161 -23.78 0.96 45.78
CA LYS A 161 -25.11 0.66 45.23
C LYS A 161 -26.17 1.20 46.20
N LYS A 162 -26.89 2.24 45.76
CA LYS A 162 -28.07 2.77 46.45
C LYS A 162 -29.21 1.77 46.42
#